data_AF-A0A1G1FH02-F1
#
_entry.id   AF-A0A1G1FH02-F1
#
_cell.length_a   1.000
_cell.length_b   1.000
_cell.length_c   1.000
_cell.angle_alpha   90.00
_cell.angle_beta   90.00
_cell.angle_gamma   90.00
#
_symmetry.space_group_name_H-M   'P 1'
#
loop_
_entity.id
_entity.type
_entity.pdbx_description
1 polymer ?
#
loop_
_entity_poly.entity_id
_entity_poly.type
_entity_poly.pdbx_seq_one_letter_code
_entity_poly.pdbx_strand_id
1 'polypeptide(L)'
;MQLQLRNTEVRSKVGLIVPFNFGKRPAVSVSRPESKQAKSIAEAVILQSMEDIYERGHMRESIEFFNGSGFELCAEIAGLTEREKTEILNIVRGAGFEVASAIPQLI
;
A
#
# COMPACT_ATOMS: atom_id res chain seq x y z
N MET A 1 5.61 51.39 -18.13
CA MET A 1 5.90 51.11 -19.56
C MET A 1 6.59 49.76 -19.62
N GLN A 2 6.00 48.76 -20.32
CA GLN A 2 6.53 47.40 -20.55
C GLN A 2 6.70 46.53 -19.25
N LEU A 3 6.55 45.19 -19.16
CA LEU A 3 6.60 44.02 -20.09
C LEU A 3 8.05 43.63 -20.47
N GLN A 4 8.47 42.36 -20.65
CA GLN A 4 7.89 40.99 -20.59
C GLN A 4 9.09 40.00 -20.43
N LEU A 5 9.06 38.70 -20.06
CA LEU A 5 8.11 37.65 -19.58
C LEU A 5 9.00 36.49 -19.02
N ARG A 6 8.42 35.38 -18.50
CA ARG A 6 9.00 34.00 -18.32
C ARG A 6 9.98 33.81 -17.13
N ASN A 7 9.72 32.91 -16.17
CA ASN A 7 9.55 31.44 -16.15
C ASN A 7 10.89 30.68 -15.99
N THR A 8 11.12 30.07 -14.83
CA THR A 8 11.01 28.61 -14.57
C THR A 8 11.63 28.27 -13.21
N GLU A 9 10.88 27.66 -12.29
CA GLU A 9 11.43 26.54 -11.51
C GLU A 9 10.32 25.64 -10.94
N VAL A 10 10.62 24.35 -10.82
CA VAL A 10 9.64 23.27 -10.63
C VAL A 10 9.14 23.29 -9.19
N ARG A 11 7.81 23.40 -9.01
CA ARG A 11 7.16 23.35 -7.69
C ARG A 11 7.04 21.90 -7.17
N SER A 12 8.16 21.18 -7.13
CA SER A 12 8.22 19.84 -6.55
C SER A 12 8.14 19.93 -5.03
N LYS A 13 6.95 19.62 -4.50
CA LYS A 13 6.70 19.27 -3.10
C LYS A 13 5.34 18.60 -2.96
N VAL A 14 5.16 17.50 -3.69
CA VAL A 14 4.20 16.47 -3.27
C VAL A 14 4.72 15.96 -1.93
N GLY A 15 3.95 16.18 -0.88
CA GLY A 15 4.38 16.01 0.51
C GLY A 15 3.20 15.88 1.46
N LEU A 16 2.08 15.33 0.97
CA LEU A 16 0.91 14.99 1.77
C LEU A 16 1.18 13.70 2.55
N ILE A 17 2.11 13.79 3.50
CA ILE A 17 2.26 12.78 4.55
C ILE A 17 1.02 12.89 5.43
N VAL A 18 -0.02 12.13 5.10
CA VAL A 18 -1.22 11.99 5.91
C VAL A 18 -0.93 11.01 7.06
N PRO A 19 -0.89 11.45 8.33
CA PRO A 19 -0.59 10.55 9.44
C PRO A 19 -1.77 9.61 9.69
N PHE A 20 -1.71 8.40 9.14
CA PHE A 20 -2.73 7.36 9.32
C PHE A 20 -2.68 6.79 10.75
N ASN A 21 -3.29 7.55 11.66
CA ASN A 21 -3.21 7.33 13.09
C ASN A 21 -4.14 6.18 13.50
N PHE A 22 -3.61 4.94 13.55
CA PHE A 22 -4.29 3.72 14.01
C PHE A 22 -4.54 3.74 15.53
N GLY A 23 -5.30 4.74 16.00
CA GLY A 23 -5.83 4.78 17.36
C GLY A 23 -6.74 3.57 17.60
N LYS A 24 -6.40 2.78 18.63
CA LYS A 24 -7.05 1.51 19.00
C LYS A 24 -8.58 1.61 18.92
N ARG A 25 -9.19 0.85 18.00
CA ARG A 25 -10.65 0.65 17.94
C ARG A 25 -11.03 -0.69 18.59
N PRO A 26 -12.22 -0.80 19.21
CA PRO A 26 -12.68 -2.04 19.82
C PRO A 26 -12.95 -3.12 18.77
N ALA A 27 -13.02 -4.38 19.21
CA ALA A 27 -13.32 -5.52 18.35
C ALA A 27 -14.73 -5.40 17.74
N VAL A 28 -14.78 -5.04 16.45
CA VAL A 28 -15.99 -5.07 15.63
C VAL A 28 -15.97 -6.36 14.83
N SER A 29 -17.03 -7.15 14.93
CA SER A 29 -17.25 -8.29 14.04
C SER A 29 -17.51 -7.78 12.62
N VAL A 30 -16.51 -7.86 11.75
CA VAL A 30 -16.60 -7.35 10.37
C VAL A 30 -17.60 -8.17 9.57
N SER A 31 -18.78 -7.60 9.31
CA SER A 31 -19.67 -8.07 8.26
C SER A 31 -19.05 -7.76 6.91
N ARG A 32 -19.00 -8.76 6.03
CA ARG A 32 -18.48 -8.76 4.65
C ARG A 32 -18.61 -7.40 3.93
N PRO A 33 -17.56 -6.88 3.26
CA PRO A 33 -17.54 -5.52 2.70
C PRO A 33 -18.49 -5.35 1.49
N GLU A 34 -19.75 -5.00 1.76
CA GLU A 34 -20.81 -4.71 0.76
C GLU A 34 -20.48 -3.51 -0.15
N SER A 35 -19.51 -2.65 0.22
CA SER A 35 -19.17 -1.45 -0.56
C SER A 35 -18.09 -1.73 -1.62
N LYS A 36 -18.53 -1.91 -2.88
CA LYS A 36 -17.66 -2.06 -4.06
C LYS A 36 -16.54 -1.00 -4.14
N GLN A 37 -16.80 0.21 -3.66
CA GLN A 37 -15.84 1.31 -3.59
C GLN A 37 -14.69 1.03 -2.61
N ALA A 38 -14.95 0.42 -1.45
CA ALA A 38 -13.89 0.08 -0.50
C ALA A 38 -12.98 -1.03 -1.05
N LYS A 39 -13.55 -2.07 -1.69
CA LYS A 39 -12.78 -3.10 -2.41
C LYS A 39 -11.87 -2.47 -3.46
N SER A 40 -12.41 -1.62 -4.33
CA SER A 40 -11.64 -0.94 -5.39
C SER A 40 -10.54 -0.01 -4.86
N ILE A 41 -10.77 0.68 -3.73
CA ILE A 41 -9.74 1.49 -3.06
C ILE A 41 -8.65 0.59 -2.46
N ALA A 42 -9.01 -0.52 -1.82
CA ALA A 42 -8.04 -1.44 -1.23
C ALA A 42 -7.18 -2.15 -2.31
N GLU A 43 -7.79 -2.55 -3.43
CA GLU A 43 -7.09 -3.03 -4.63
C GLU A 43 -6.10 -1.98 -5.16
N ALA A 44 -6.53 -0.73 -5.30
CA ALA A 44 -5.67 0.36 -5.77
C ALA A 44 -4.50 0.66 -4.81
N VAL A 45 -4.73 0.61 -3.49
CA VAL A 45 -3.66 0.79 -2.49
C VAL A 45 -2.63 -0.34 -2.57
N ILE A 46 -3.07 -1.60 -2.69
CA ILE A 46 -2.14 -2.74 -2.87
C ILE A 46 -1.33 -2.58 -4.15
N LEU A 47 -1.97 -2.24 -5.28
CA LEU A 47 -1.30 -2.06 -6.57
C LEU A 47 -0.30 -0.89 -6.57
N GLN A 48 -0.65 0.25 -5.95
CA GLN A 48 0.27 1.37 -5.79
C GLN A 48 1.49 0.94 -4.96
N SER A 49 1.29 0.27 -3.81
CA SER A 49 2.39 -0.25 -3.00
C SER A 49 3.26 -1.26 -3.76
N MET A 50 2.71 -2.01 -4.73
CA MET A 50 3.50 -2.90 -5.61
C MET A 50 4.36 -2.14 -6.63
N GLU A 51 3.90 -0.99 -7.13
CA GLU A 51 4.67 -0.12 -8.02
C GLU A 51 5.77 0.65 -7.25
N ASP A 52 5.40 1.23 -6.11
CA ASP A 52 6.25 2.02 -5.22
C ASP A 52 7.48 1.25 -4.69
N ILE A 53 7.42 -0.10 -4.63
CA ILE A 53 8.58 -0.98 -4.33
C ILE A 53 9.76 -0.75 -5.27
N TYR A 54 9.51 -0.43 -6.54
CA TYR A 54 10.56 -0.19 -7.53
C TYR A 54 11.07 1.26 -7.51
N GLU A 55 10.38 2.19 -6.82
CA GLU A 55 10.82 3.57 -6.63
C GLU A 55 11.60 3.75 -5.31
N ARG A 56 12.87 4.16 -5.43
CA ARG A 56 13.79 4.35 -4.29
C ARG A 56 13.30 5.36 -3.22
N GLY A 57 12.32 6.19 -3.54
CA GLY A 57 11.71 7.15 -2.61
C GLY A 57 10.56 6.60 -1.75
N HIS A 58 9.98 5.45 -2.13
CA HIS A 58 8.76 4.89 -1.53
C HIS A 58 8.86 3.38 -1.22
N MET A 59 9.93 2.73 -1.69
CA MET A 59 10.26 1.32 -1.46
C MET A 59 10.17 0.89 0.01
N ARG A 60 10.69 1.70 0.96
CA ARG A 60 10.69 1.33 2.38
C ARG A 60 9.28 1.35 2.95
N GLU A 61 8.54 2.42 2.68
CA GLU A 61 7.16 2.63 3.14
C GLU A 61 6.24 1.51 2.62
N SER A 62 6.47 1.04 1.39
CA SER A 62 5.78 -0.11 0.82
C SER A 62 6.20 -1.44 1.44
N ILE A 63 7.49 -1.65 1.75
CA ILE A 63 7.95 -2.82 2.50
C ILE A 63 7.35 -2.83 3.92
N GLU A 64 7.20 -1.67 4.57
CA GLU A 64 6.50 -1.53 5.86
C GLU A 64 4.99 -1.84 5.72
N PHE A 65 4.35 -1.48 4.60
CA PHE A 65 2.96 -1.85 4.30
C PHE A 65 2.78 -3.38 4.13
N PHE A 66 3.63 -4.06 3.36
CA PHE A 66 3.53 -5.51 3.11
C PHE A 66 3.95 -6.38 4.30
N ASN A 67 4.82 -5.87 5.20
CA ASN A 67 5.12 -6.51 6.48
C ASN A 67 4.08 -6.19 7.58
N GLY A 68 3.24 -5.16 7.39
CA GLY A 68 2.35 -4.63 8.41
C GLY A 68 0.90 -5.08 8.28
N SER A 69 0.08 -4.66 9.25
CA SER A 69 -1.39 -4.85 9.21
C SER A 69 -2.08 -4.05 8.09
N GLY A 70 -1.36 -3.17 7.38
CA GLY A 70 -1.87 -2.43 6.23
C GLY A 70 -2.24 -3.35 5.06
N PHE A 71 -1.32 -4.23 4.67
CA PHE A 71 -1.58 -5.22 3.61
C PHE A 71 -2.69 -6.19 3.99
N GLU A 72 -2.68 -6.75 5.19
CA GLU A 72 -3.70 -7.71 5.64
C GLU A 72 -5.11 -7.10 5.63
N LEU A 73 -5.27 -5.87 6.14
CA LEU A 73 -6.55 -5.16 6.12
C LEU A 73 -7.00 -4.82 4.69
N CYS A 74 -6.08 -4.39 3.82
CA CYS A 74 -6.41 -4.14 2.43
C CYS A 74 -6.76 -5.43 1.69
N ALA A 75 -6.10 -6.55 1.98
CA ALA A 75 -6.40 -7.85 1.40
C ALA A 75 -7.77 -8.37 1.84
N GLU A 76 -8.16 -8.19 3.11
CA GLU A 76 -9.51 -8.51 3.61
C GLU A 76 -10.58 -7.67 2.89
N ILE A 77 -10.38 -6.34 2.78
CA ILE A 77 -11.34 -5.43 2.13
C ILE A 77 -11.42 -5.66 0.61
N ALA A 78 -10.30 -5.97 -0.03
CA ALA A 78 -10.24 -6.41 -1.43
C ALA A 78 -10.88 -7.80 -1.61
N GLY A 79 -10.99 -8.60 -0.57
CA GLY A 79 -11.51 -9.97 -0.63
C GLY A 79 -10.54 -10.96 -1.29
N LEU A 80 -9.24 -10.75 -1.13
CA LEU A 80 -8.20 -11.66 -1.61
C LEU A 80 -8.18 -12.94 -0.78
N THR A 81 -7.99 -14.07 -1.44
CA THR A 81 -7.72 -15.36 -0.78
C THR A 81 -6.29 -15.42 -0.24
N GLU A 82 -6.05 -16.31 0.74
CA GLU A 82 -4.69 -16.60 1.26
C GLU A 82 -3.69 -16.99 0.16
N ARG A 83 -4.17 -17.61 -0.93
CA ARG A 83 -3.36 -17.91 -2.11
C ARG A 83 -2.94 -16.62 -2.83
N GLU A 84 -3.87 -15.73 -3.13
CA GLU A 84 -3.57 -14.46 -3.82
C GLU A 84 -2.67 -13.56 -2.95
N LYS A 85 -2.90 -13.51 -1.63
CA LYS A 85 -1.98 -12.87 -0.67
C LYS A 85 -0.57 -13.44 -0.78
N THR A 86 -0.44 -14.77 -0.81
CA THR A 86 0.86 -15.46 -0.90
C THR A 86 1.54 -15.21 -2.25
N GLU A 87 0.80 -15.20 -3.36
CA GLU A 87 1.33 -14.89 -4.69
C GLU A 87 1.84 -13.44 -4.77
N ILE A 88 1.11 -12.47 -4.22
CA ILE A 88 1.55 -11.06 -4.11
C ILE A 88 2.83 -10.95 -3.25
N LEU A 89 2.84 -11.55 -2.05
CA LEU A 89 4.01 -11.52 -1.17
C LEU A 89 5.25 -12.16 -1.81
N ASN A 90 5.07 -13.19 -2.65
CA ASN A 90 6.16 -13.80 -3.39
C ASN A 90 6.68 -12.92 -4.54
N ILE A 91 5.82 -12.15 -5.20
CA ILE A 91 6.24 -11.11 -6.17
C ILE A 91 7.08 -10.03 -5.46
N VAL A 92 6.60 -9.51 -4.32
CA VAL A 92 7.33 -8.52 -3.52
C VAL A 92 8.69 -9.05 -3.06
N ARG A 93 8.78 -10.31 -2.60
CA ARG A 93 10.07 -10.94 -2.27
C ARG A 93 10.97 -11.10 -3.50
N GLY A 94 10.40 -11.48 -4.63
CA GLY A 94 11.11 -11.63 -5.91
C GLY A 94 11.73 -10.33 -6.44
N ALA A 95 11.24 -9.16 -5.99
CA ALA A 95 11.86 -7.86 -6.27
C ALA A 95 13.17 -7.61 -5.49
N GLY A 96 13.54 -8.48 -4.54
CA GLY A 96 14.81 -8.43 -3.81
C GLY A 96 14.70 -8.11 -2.32
N PHE A 97 13.55 -8.33 -1.68
CA PHE A 97 13.25 -7.83 -0.33
C PHE A 97 12.76 -8.93 0.62
N GLU A 98 13.30 -8.98 1.84
CA GLU A 98 12.84 -9.92 2.86
C GLU A 98 11.56 -9.41 3.55
N VAL A 99 10.41 -9.78 2.98
CA VAL A 99 9.11 -9.65 3.66
C VAL A 99 8.97 -10.80 4.66
N ALA A 100 8.92 -10.48 5.95
CA ALA A 100 8.89 -11.43 7.06
C ALA A 100 7.71 -12.41 6.91
N SER A 101 8.01 -13.70 6.80
CA SER A 101 6.99 -14.74 6.59
C SER A 101 6.28 -15.11 7.90
N ALA A 102 5.15 -14.46 8.16
CA ALA A 102 4.18 -14.90 9.17
C ALA A 102 3.42 -16.19 8.78
N ILE A 103 3.69 -16.76 7.60
CA ILE A 103 3.14 -18.01 7.10
C ILE A 103 4.20 -19.11 7.26
N PRO A 104 3.99 -20.12 8.14
CA PRO A 104 4.81 -21.33 8.16
C PRO A 104 4.64 -22.08 6.84
N GLN A 105 5.74 -22.44 6.18
CA GLN A 105 5.65 -23.26 4.99
C GLN A 105 5.20 -24.67 5.37
N LEU A 106 4.07 -25.10 4.81
CA LEU A 106 3.52 -26.43 5.00
C LEU A 106 4.28 -27.42 4.12
N ILE A 107 5.05 -28.31 4.78
CA ILE A 107 5.76 -29.45 4.18
C ILE A 107 5.04 -30.72 4.64
#